data_AF-A0A439QNT9-F1
#
_entry.id   AF-A0A439QNT9-F1
#
_cell.length_a   1.000
_cell.length_b   1.000
_cell.length_c   1.000
_cell.angle_alpha   90.00
_cell.angle_beta   90.00
_cell.angle_gamma   90.00
#
_symmetry.space_group_name_H-M   'P 1'
#
loop_
_entity.id
_entity.type
_entity.pdbx_description
1 polymer ?
#
loop_
_entity_poly.entity_id
_entity_poly.type
_entity_poly.pdbx_seq_one_letter_code
_entity_poly.pdbx_strand_id
1 'polypeptide(L)'
;MIGLKSSLPVAALLATAAFVVPVKAGPGIEVTMNQAKIIKLSRGADTVVVGNPAIADAAVQDSSTIVLTGKGFGVTNLVVMDSEGSPIIDEQVIVTRQAATTVRIYRRAEIQTMSCTPYCESSYKSEAEKASEAEMSAGH
;
A
#
# COMPACT_ATOMS: atom_id res chain seq x y z
N MET A 1 21.06 -50.61 -61.64
CA MET A 1 21.61 -49.25 -61.46
C MET A 1 20.47 -48.39 -60.91
N ILE A 2 20.36 -48.29 -59.57
CA ILE A 2 20.79 -47.14 -58.74
C ILE A 2 19.89 -45.92 -59.00
N GLY A 3 18.84 -45.73 -58.21
CA GLY A 3 18.77 -44.70 -57.16
C GLY A 3 17.56 -43.80 -57.48
N LEU A 4 16.76 -43.22 -56.58
CA LEU A 4 17.00 -42.75 -55.22
C LEU A 4 15.64 -42.69 -54.51
N LYS A 5 15.51 -43.36 -53.36
CA LYS A 5 14.32 -43.33 -52.50
C LYS A 5 14.33 -42.01 -51.73
N SER A 6 13.34 -41.14 -51.97
CA SER A 6 13.17 -39.88 -51.25
C SER A 6 12.41 -40.13 -49.95
N SER A 7 13.15 -40.24 -48.85
CA SER A 7 12.63 -40.31 -47.49
C SER A 7 12.79 -38.93 -46.85
N LEU A 8 11.70 -38.15 -46.76
CA LEU A 8 11.65 -36.95 -45.92
C LEU A 8 11.24 -37.35 -44.50
N PRO A 9 12.06 -37.10 -43.46
CA PRO A 9 11.59 -37.18 -42.09
C PRO A 9 10.81 -35.90 -41.78
N VAL A 10 9.51 -36.05 -41.51
CA VAL A 10 8.69 -34.99 -40.92
C VAL A 10 9.18 -34.78 -39.49
N ALA A 11 10.05 -33.78 -39.30
CA ALA A 11 10.47 -33.33 -37.99
C ALA A 11 9.28 -32.64 -37.31
N ALA A 12 8.61 -33.35 -36.39
CA ALA A 12 7.58 -32.80 -35.53
C ALA A 12 8.23 -31.81 -34.55
N LEU A 13 8.16 -30.52 -34.87
CA LEU A 13 8.55 -29.42 -34.00
C LEU A 13 7.51 -29.33 -32.87
N LEU A 14 7.76 -29.99 -31.74
CA LEU A 14 6.98 -29.76 -30.52
C LEU A 14 7.27 -28.35 -30.01
N ALA A 15 6.40 -27.39 -30.35
CA ALA A 15 6.38 -26.07 -29.75
C ALA A 15 5.91 -26.17 -28.29
N THR A 16 6.85 -26.21 -27.36
CA THR A 16 6.58 -26.00 -25.93
C THR A 16 6.19 -24.53 -25.71
N ALA A 17 4.90 -24.24 -25.71
CA ALA A 17 4.39 -22.95 -25.27
C ALA A 17 4.67 -22.80 -23.76
N ALA A 18 5.74 -22.07 -23.42
CA ALA A 18 6.00 -21.68 -22.06
C ALA A 18 4.92 -20.67 -21.64
N PHE A 19 3.94 -21.12 -20.84
CA PHE A 19 2.98 -20.25 -20.19
C PHE A 19 3.73 -19.41 -19.15
N VAL A 20 4.01 -18.15 -19.49
CA VAL A 20 4.52 -17.16 -18.54
C VAL A 20 3.34 -16.71 -17.68
N VAL A 21 3.25 -17.22 -16.46
CA VAL A 21 2.25 -16.75 -15.50
C VAL A 21 2.78 -15.43 -14.92
N PRO A 22 2.06 -14.30 -15.04
CA PRO A 22 2.53 -13.05 -14.45
C PRO A 22 2.57 -13.22 -12.92
N VAL A 23 3.74 -13.01 -12.32
CA VAL A 23 3.85 -12.92 -10.87
C VAL A 23 3.17 -11.61 -10.44
N LYS A 24 2.08 -11.75 -9.70
CA LYS A 24 1.37 -10.59 -9.14
C LYS A 24 2.13 -10.21 -7.87
N ALA A 25 2.82 -9.07 -7.88
CA ALA A 25 3.35 -8.48 -6.66
C ALA A 25 2.21 -8.43 -5.62
N GLY A 26 2.50 -8.84 -4.39
CA GLY A 26 1.51 -8.90 -3.32
C GLY A 26 0.77 -7.56 -3.19
N PRO A 27 -0.53 -7.57 -2.91
CA PRO A 27 -1.23 -6.34 -2.59
C PRO A 27 -0.56 -5.76 -1.35
N GLY A 28 0.05 -4.57 -1.47
CA GLY A 28 0.64 -3.88 -0.33
C GLY A 28 -0.36 -3.71 0.82
N ILE A 29 0.14 -3.32 1.99
CA ILE A 29 -0.67 -3.13 3.18
C ILE A 29 -1.50 -1.84 3.03
N GLU A 30 -2.78 -1.99 2.74
CA GLU A 30 -3.71 -0.86 2.71
C GLU A 30 -4.23 -0.51 4.10
N VAL A 31 -4.15 0.78 4.45
CA VAL A 31 -4.66 1.37 5.70
C VAL A 31 -5.41 2.66 5.37
N THR A 32 -6.49 2.94 6.08
CA THR A 32 -7.19 4.23 5.97
C THR A 32 -6.57 5.22 6.94
N MET A 33 -6.39 6.47 6.52
CA MET A 33 -5.92 7.55 7.39
C MET A 33 -6.80 7.68 8.65
N ASN A 34 -6.16 7.97 9.79
CA ASN A 34 -6.75 8.00 11.13
C ASN A 34 -7.34 6.65 11.59
N GLN A 35 -7.03 5.55 10.93
CA GLN A 35 -7.42 4.20 11.35
C GLN A 35 -6.20 3.35 11.66
N ALA A 36 -6.39 2.39 12.57
CA ALA A 36 -5.41 1.39 12.91
C ALA A 36 -5.78 0.04 12.31
N LYS A 37 -4.76 -0.72 11.90
CA LYS A 37 -4.87 -2.08 11.37
C LYS A 37 -3.94 -2.99 12.16
N ILE A 38 -4.47 -4.11 12.62
CA ILE A 38 -3.68 -5.13 13.31
C ILE A 38 -2.96 -5.98 12.27
N ILE A 39 -1.65 -6.08 12.40
CA ILE A 39 -0.78 -6.93 11.60
C ILE A 39 -0.31 -8.08 12.48
N LYS A 40 -0.64 -9.30 12.05
CA LYS A 40 -0.20 -10.54 12.71
C LYS A 40 1.00 -11.10 11.96
N LEU A 41 2.05 -11.39 12.71
CA LEU A 41 3.31 -11.90 12.19
C LEU A 41 3.35 -13.43 12.28
N SER A 42 4.07 -14.06 11.36
CA SER A 42 4.28 -15.51 11.37
C SER A 42 5.27 -15.96 12.45
N ARG A 43 6.10 -15.04 12.96
CA ARG A 43 7.15 -15.27 13.97
C ARG A 43 7.44 -13.98 14.74
N GLY A 44 8.25 -14.10 15.79
CA GLY A 44 8.62 -13.00 16.67
C GLY A 44 9.38 -11.88 15.94
N ALA A 45 8.92 -10.64 16.06
CA ALA A 45 9.62 -9.43 15.67
C ALA A 45 10.61 -9.00 16.75
N ASP A 46 11.79 -8.59 16.30
CA ASP A 46 12.81 -7.93 17.11
C ASP A 46 12.96 -6.47 16.72
N THR A 47 12.91 -6.19 15.41
CA THR A 47 13.05 -4.83 14.86
C THR A 47 11.86 -4.48 13.96
N VAL A 48 11.33 -3.27 14.12
CA VAL A 48 10.25 -2.70 13.28
C VAL A 48 10.70 -1.33 12.77
N VAL A 49 10.62 -1.14 11.46
CA VAL A 49 11.00 0.11 10.77
C VAL A 49 9.87 0.56 9.87
N VAL A 50 9.49 1.83 10.00
CA VAL A 50 8.58 2.52 9.09
C VAL A 50 9.40 3.50 8.26
N GLY A 51 9.28 3.42 6.93
CA GLY A 51 10.07 4.28 6.04
C GLY A 51 9.82 5.77 6.24
N ASN A 52 8.55 6.17 6.36
CA ASN A 52 8.15 7.55 6.64
C ASN A 52 7.12 7.64 7.78
N PRO A 53 7.53 8.08 8.99
CA PRO A 53 6.66 8.19 10.16
C PRO A 53 5.61 9.32 10.08
N ALA A 54 5.68 10.19 9.06
CA ALA A 54 4.63 11.16 8.77
C ALA A 54 3.44 10.52 8.02
N ILE A 55 3.66 9.42 7.30
CA ILE A 55 2.62 8.71 6.53
C ILE A 55 1.96 7.61 7.36
N ALA A 56 2.75 6.78 8.05
CA ALA A 56 2.26 5.71 8.89
C ALA A 56 3.08 5.60 10.19
N ASP A 57 2.53 4.95 11.21
CA ASP A 57 3.25 4.65 12.45
C ASP A 57 2.92 3.23 12.91
N ALA A 58 3.84 2.58 13.61
CA ALA A 58 3.72 1.19 14.02
C ALA A 58 4.06 1.03 15.51
N ALA A 59 3.12 0.49 16.28
CA ALA A 59 3.32 0.14 17.68
C ALA A 59 3.37 -1.38 17.85
N VAL A 60 4.36 -1.88 18.58
CA VAL A 60 4.50 -3.30 18.89
C VAL A 60 3.67 -3.62 20.13
N GLN A 61 2.67 -4.48 19.99
CA GLN A 61 1.82 -4.92 21.10
C GLN A 61 2.42 -6.13 21.82
N ASP A 62 2.91 -7.09 21.05
CA ASP A 62 3.62 -8.27 21.50
C ASP A 62 4.58 -8.74 20.38
N SER A 63 5.33 -9.83 20.61
CA SER A 63 6.31 -10.32 19.65
C SER A 63 5.74 -10.67 18.28
N SER A 64 4.43 -10.92 18.15
CA SER A 64 3.79 -11.35 16.90
C SER A 64 2.67 -10.41 16.43
N THR A 65 2.48 -9.27 17.10
CA THR A 65 1.36 -8.37 16.86
C THR A 65 1.83 -6.93 16.80
N ILE A 66 1.59 -6.30 15.64
CA ILE A 66 1.85 -4.88 15.40
C ILE A 66 0.53 -4.16 15.16
N VAL A 67 0.38 -2.98 15.73
CA VAL A 67 -0.70 -2.04 15.44
C VAL A 67 -0.16 -0.98 14.50
N LEU A 68 -0.57 -1.03 13.23
CA LEU A 68 -0.18 -0.07 12.19
C LEU A 68 -1.24 1.01 12.05
N THR A 69 -0.87 2.29 12.16
CA THR A 69 -1.77 3.44 12.09
C THR A 69 -1.45 4.30 10.88
N GLY A 70 -2.45 4.63 10.06
CA GLY A 70 -2.30 5.60 8.97
C GLY A 70 -2.38 7.03 9.50
N LYS A 71 -1.32 7.83 9.31
CA LYS A 71 -1.24 9.23 9.79
C LYS A 71 -1.43 10.26 8.69
N GLY A 72 -0.90 10.00 7.49
CA GLY A 72 -0.96 10.88 6.34
C GLY A 72 -1.22 10.09 5.07
N PHE A 73 -1.79 10.72 4.06
CA PHE A 73 -2.05 10.07 2.78
C PHE A 73 -0.73 9.88 1.99
N GLY A 74 -0.57 8.75 1.33
CA GLY A 74 0.62 8.46 0.53
C GLY A 74 1.02 6.99 0.56
N VAL A 75 2.24 6.72 0.09
CA VAL A 75 2.84 5.37 0.08
C VAL A 75 4.15 5.42 0.87
N THR A 76 4.31 4.47 1.78
CA THR A 76 5.58 4.20 2.50
C THR A 76 5.81 2.70 2.54
N ASN A 77 6.69 2.20 3.39
CA ASN A 77 6.93 0.78 3.59
C ASN A 77 7.05 0.44 5.08
N LEU A 78 6.76 -0.81 5.39
CA LEU A 78 6.92 -1.40 6.70
C LEU A 78 7.91 -2.56 6.57
N VAL A 79 9.01 -2.48 7.31
CA VAL A 79 10.00 -3.55 7.41
C VAL A 79 9.99 -4.09 8.83
N VAL A 80 9.84 -5.40 8.96
CA VAL A 80 9.85 -6.10 10.25
C VAL A 80 10.87 -7.21 10.14
N MET A 81 11.76 -7.34 11.12
CA MET A 81 12.81 -8.36 11.15
C MET A 81 12.76 -9.17 12.44
N ASP A 82 13.22 -10.42 12.37
CA ASP A 82 13.45 -11.27 13.54
C ASP A 82 14.81 -10.96 14.21
N SER A 83 15.13 -11.69 15.29
CA SER A 83 16.38 -11.55 16.03
C SER A 83 17.64 -11.91 15.24
N GLU A 84 17.50 -12.60 14.10
CA GLU A 84 18.61 -12.95 13.21
C GLU A 84 18.81 -11.89 12.11
N GLY A 85 17.99 -10.84 12.10
CA GLY A 85 18.00 -9.80 11.07
C GLY A 85 17.33 -10.23 9.76
N SER A 86 16.61 -11.36 9.75
CA SER A 86 15.88 -11.80 8.57
C SER A 86 14.53 -11.09 8.46
N PRO A 87 14.16 -10.55 7.28
CA PRO A 87 12.88 -9.88 7.11
C PRO A 87 11.71 -10.87 7.29
N ILE A 88 10.72 -10.44 8.06
CA ILE A 88 9.40 -11.06 8.26
C ILE A 88 8.39 -10.36 7.34
N ILE A 89 8.46 -9.03 7.26
CA ILE A 89 7.68 -8.18 6.36
C ILE A 89 8.64 -7.21 5.69
N ASP A 90 8.49 -7.03 4.38
CA ASP A 90 9.08 -5.94 3.61
C ASP A 90 8.06 -5.57 2.52
N GLU A 91 7.08 -4.74 2.89
CA GLU A 91 5.92 -4.46 2.06
C GLU A 91 5.61 -2.96 2.03
N GLN A 92 5.04 -2.51 0.91
CA GLN A 92 4.52 -1.14 0.81
C GLN A 92 3.29 -0.97 1.69
N VAL A 93 3.18 0.19 2.34
CA VAL A 93 2.01 0.64 3.09
C VAL A 93 1.36 1.77 2.30
N ILE A 94 0.10 1.57 1.92
CA ILE A 94 -0.68 2.54 1.14
C ILE A 94 -1.72 3.13 2.07
N VAL A 95 -1.60 4.42 2.35
CA VAL A 95 -2.54 5.14 3.22
C VAL A 95 -3.50 5.97 2.38
N THR A 96 -4.77 5.59 2.43
CA THR A 96 -5.85 6.24 1.68
C THR A 96 -6.64 7.21 2.57
N ARG A 97 -7.34 8.17 1.95
CA ARG A 97 -8.22 9.09 2.70
C ARG A 97 -9.43 8.33 3.25
N GLN A 98 -9.79 8.64 4.49
CA GLN A 98 -11.14 8.35 4.96
C GLN A 98 -12.14 9.23 4.22
N ALA A 99 -13.04 8.60 3.45
CA ALA A 99 -14.12 9.30 2.76
C ALA A 99 -15.45 9.19 3.53
N ALA A 100 -15.51 8.37 4.57
CA ALA A 100 -16.72 8.21 5.36
C ALA A 100 -17.08 9.54 6.05
N THR A 101 -18.38 9.86 6.02
CA THR A 101 -19.02 10.95 6.78
C THR A 101 -18.43 12.35 6.56
N THR A 102 -17.81 12.60 5.40
CA THR A 102 -17.23 13.90 5.08
C THR A 102 -18.02 14.62 3.98
N VAL A 103 -18.27 15.92 4.17
CA VAL A 103 -18.95 16.80 3.19
C VAL A 103 -17.99 17.92 2.78
N ARG A 104 -17.90 18.21 1.48
CA ARG A 104 -17.16 19.36 0.95
C ARG A 104 -18.13 20.45 0.53
N ILE A 105 -18.01 21.62 1.16
CA ILE A 105 -18.81 22.81 0.88
C ILE A 105 -17.97 23.77 0.04
N TYR A 106 -18.48 24.14 -1.14
CA TYR A 106 -17.83 25.11 -2.03
C TYR A 106 -18.48 26.49 -1.86
N ARG A 107 -17.71 27.48 -1.42
CA ARG A 107 -18.13 28.88 -1.26
C ARG A 107 -17.21 29.78 -2.07
N ARG A 108 -17.60 30.04 -3.33
CA ARG A 108 -16.75 30.73 -4.31
C ARG A 108 -15.40 29.99 -4.45
N ALA A 109 -14.29 30.64 -4.12
CA ALA A 109 -12.95 30.05 -4.16
C ALA A 109 -12.58 29.27 -2.88
N GLU A 110 -13.42 29.29 -1.84
CA GLU A 110 -13.14 28.56 -0.59
C GLU A 110 -13.78 27.18 -0.59
N ILE A 111 -12.98 26.16 -0.26
CA ILE A 111 -13.44 24.78 -0.08
C ILE A 111 -13.34 24.45 1.41
N GLN A 112 -14.48 24.14 2.03
CA GLN A 112 -14.54 23.71 3.43
C GLN A 112 -14.90 22.22 3.53
N THR A 113 -14.04 21.44 4.17
CA THR A 113 -14.29 20.02 4.46
C THR A 113 -14.87 19.90 5.87
N MET A 114 -16.00 19.21 5.99
CA MET A 114 -16.76 19.03 7.24
C MET A 114 -16.89 17.54 7.55
N SER A 115 -16.83 17.15 8.82
CA SER A 115 -17.16 15.79 9.28
C SER A 115 -18.54 15.80 9.92
N CYS A 116 -19.43 14.90 9.46
CA CYS A 116 -20.86 14.94 9.78
C CYS A 116 -21.34 13.63 10.42
N THR A 117 -21.51 13.62 11.74
CA THR A 117 -22.16 12.54 12.51
C THR A 117 -22.61 13.04 13.90
N PRO A 118 -23.91 13.29 14.19
CA PRO A 118 -25.05 13.55 13.31
C PRO A 118 -25.14 15.01 12.83
N TYR A 119 -24.37 15.91 13.47
CA TYR A 119 -24.19 17.30 13.07
C TYR A 119 -22.84 17.46 12.36
N CYS A 120 -22.72 18.48 11.52
CA CYS A 120 -21.50 18.75 10.79
C CYS A 120 -20.60 19.72 11.56
N GLU A 121 -19.38 19.28 11.86
CA GLU A 121 -18.33 20.11 12.46
C GLU A 121 -17.15 20.22 11.49
N SER A 122 -16.27 21.21 11.70
CA SER A 122 -15.05 21.34 10.88
C SER A 122 -14.23 20.05 10.99
N SER A 123 -13.88 19.45 9.85
CA SER A 123 -13.07 18.23 9.88
C SER A 123 -11.74 18.51 10.60
N TYR A 124 -11.33 17.65 11.53
CA TYR A 124 -9.97 17.67 12.03
C TYR A 124 -9.01 17.51 10.85
N LYS A 125 -8.11 18.48 10.69
CA LYS A 125 -7.07 18.44 9.67
C LYS A 125 -5.74 18.15 10.34
N SER A 126 -5.13 17.02 10.00
CA SER A 126 -3.73 16.73 10.27
C SER A 126 -2.84 17.82 9.68
N GLU A 127 -1.60 17.93 10.18
CA GLU A 127 -0.63 18.88 9.62
C GLU A 127 -0.34 18.58 8.15
N ALA A 128 -0.34 17.31 7.75
CA ALA A 128 -0.19 16.89 6.36
C ALA A 128 -1.33 17.38 5.47
N GLU A 129 -2.58 17.33 5.94
CA GLU A 129 -3.73 17.86 5.21
C GLU A 129 -3.68 19.39 5.09
N LYS A 130 -3.29 20.09 6.18
CA LYS A 130 -3.10 21.55 6.15
C LYS A 130 -2.01 21.95 5.16
N ALA A 131 -0.89 21.24 5.13
CA ALA A 131 0.20 21.49 4.20
C ALA A 131 -0.25 21.30 2.73
N SER A 132 -0.93 20.19 2.44
CA SER A 132 -1.42 19.90 1.09
C SER A 132 -2.44 20.92 0.60
N GLU A 133 -3.37 21.36 1.45
CA GLU A 133 -4.33 22.41 1.09
C GLU A 133 -3.66 23.78 0.90
N ALA A 134 -2.65 24.11 1.70
CA ALA A 134 -1.90 25.36 1.57
C ALA A 134 -1.13 25.40 0.24
N GLU A 135 -0.48 24.30 -0.14
CA GLU A 135 0.20 24.17 -1.45
C GLU A 135 -0.79 24.32 -2.62
N MET A 136 -1.98 23.73 -2.51
CA MET A 136 -3.02 23.86 -3.55
C MET A 136 -3.61 25.28 -3.62
N SER A 137 -3.68 26.00 -2.50
CA SER A 137 -4.26 27.36 -2.42
C SER A 137 -3.26 28.45 -2.82
N ALA A 138 -1.95 28.21 -2.65
CA ALA A 138 -0.89 29.16 -3.02
C ALA A 138 -0.65 29.25 -4.53
N GLY A 139 -1.26 28.38 -5.33
CA GLY A 139 -1.17 28.40 -6.79
C GLY A 139 -2.15 29.35 -7.48
N HIS A 140 -2.82 30.26 -6.78
CA HIS A 140 -3.78 31.23 -7.32
C HIS A 140 -3.40 32.65 -6.92
#